data_AF-A0A7C5HIG9-F1
#
_entry.id   AF-A0A7C5HIG9-F1
#
_cell.length_a   1.000
_cell.length_b   1.000
_cell.length_c   1.000
_cell.angle_alpha   90.00
_cell.angle_beta   90.00
_cell.angle_gamma   90.00
#
_symmetry.space_group_name_H-M   'P 1'
#
loop_
_entity.id
_entity.type
_entity.pdbx_description
1 polymer ?
#
loop_
_entity_poly.entity_id
_entity_poly.type
_entity_poly.pdbx_seq_one_letter_code
_entity_poly.pdbx_strand_id
1 'polypeptide(L)'
;MSQVIMMFLFPIGLYFYFFVERRDKPKYQKIFDDFGEKIKQDSALNNEEKREQYTQMLHQNGYTVTESSQTKVRGEKRILSMSLLAMSIGAYYVGVLVYLAYYFWVQKPNVVEYILEDD
;
A
#
# COMPACT_ATOMS: atom_id res chain seq x y z
N MET A 1 -4.38 27.80 -2.85
CA MET A 1 -3.15 27.00 -2.65
C MET A 1 -3.42 25.53 -2.27
N SER A 2 -4.32 25.23 -1.33
CA SER A 2 -4.60 23.84 -0.89
C SER A 2 -4.97 22.85 -2.01
N GLN A 3 -5.86 23.21 -2.95
CA GLN A 3 -6.32 22.30 -4.01
C GLN A 3 -5.24 21.93 -5.02
N VAL A 4 -4.31 22.85 -5.33
CA VAL A 4 -3.20 22.60 -6.26
C VAL A 4 -2.26 21.56 -5.68
N ILE A 5 -1.96 21.65 -4.38
CA ILE A 5 -1.12 20.68 -3.67
C ILE A 5 -1.76 19.29 -3.68
N MET A 6 -3.09 19.19 -3.54
CA MET A 6 -3.80 17.90 -3.56
C MET A 6 -3.72 17.18 -4.92
N MET A 7 -3.70 17.91 -6.04
CA MET A 7 -3.51 17.30 -7.36
C MET A 7 -2.14 16.66 -7.53
N PHE A 8 -1.11 17.17 -6.83
CA PHE A 8 0.23 16.60 -6.87
C PHE A 8 0.43 15.42 -5.89
N LEU A 9 -0.51 15.15 -4.97
CA LEU A 9 -0.42 14.00 -4.06
C LEU A 9 -0.40 12.66 -4.80
N PHE A 10 -1.10 12.56 -5.93
CA PHE A 10 -1.09 11.36 -6.76
C PHE A 10 0.29 11.07 -7.38
N PRO A 11 0.91 11.97 -8.17
CA PRO A 11 2.24 11.73 -8.74
C PRO A 11 3.34 11.64 -7.67
N ILE A 12 3.23 12.39 -6.56
CA ILE A 12 4.17 12.28 -5.44
C ILE A 12 4.05 10.90 -4.79
N GLY A 13 2.82 10.44 -4.48
CA GLY A 13 2.58 9.12 -3.92
C GLY A 13 3.05 8.00 -4.84
N LEU A 14 2.86 8.14 -6.16
CA LEU A 14 3.40 7.22 -7.16
C LEU A 14 4.92 7.13 -7.10
N TYR A 15 5.60 8.28 -7.03
CA TYR A 15 7.05 8.32 -6.95
C TYR A 15 7.56 7.61 -5.69
N PHE A 16 7.04 7.97 -4.51
CA PHE A 16 7.45 7.34 -3.26
C PHE A 16 7.16 5.83 -3.24
N TYR A 17 5.99 5.41 -3.74
CA TYR A 17 5.65 3.99 -3.80
C TYR A 17 6.59 3.19 -4.72
N PHE A 18 6.77 3.64 -5.97
CA PHE A 18 7.53 2.87 -6.97
C PHE A 18 9.04 3.00 -6.83
N PHE A 19 9.55 4.17 -6.43
CA PHE A 19 10.99 4.44 -6.40
C PHE A 19 11.62 4.32 -5.02
N VAL A 20 10.87 4.52 -3.94
CA VAL A 20 11.40 4.42 -2.57
C VAL A 20 10.96 3.08 -1.97
N GLU A 21 9.66 2.91 -1.71
CA GLU A 21 9.14 1.73 -0.99
C GLU A 21 9.45 0.43 -1.74
N ARG A 22 9.23 0.38 -3.05
CA ARG A 22 9.49 -0.83 -3.84
C ARG A 22 10.97 -1.15 -3.99
N ARG A 23 11.86 -0.14 -3.98
CA ARG A 23 13.33 -0.34 -4.06
C ARG A 23 13.95 -0.77 -2.74
N ASP A 24 13.41 -0.33 -1.62
CA ASP A 24 13.96 -0.68 -0.31
C ASP A 24 13.47 -2.03 0.21
N LYS A 25 12.30 -2.50 -0.24
CA LYS A 25 11.77 -3.84 0.08
C LYS A 25 12.79 -4.99 -0.10
N PRO A 26 13.53 -5.13 -1.22
CA PRO A 26 14.52 -6.20 -1.37
C PRO A 26 15.70 -6.08 -0.39
N LYS A 27 16.10 -4.85 0.01
CA LYS A 27 17.16 -4.67 1.02
C LYS A 27 16.73 -5.19 2.38
N TYR A 28 15.48 -4.89 2.78
CA TYR A 28 14.92 -5.41 4.03
C TYR A 28 14.77 -6.93 3.99
N GLN A 29 14.30 -7.49 2.88
CA GLN A 29 14.18 -8.94 2.72
C GLN A 29 15.53 -9.63 2.87
N LYS A 30 16.59 -9.05 2.29
CA LYS A 30 17.95 -9.59 2.41
C LYS A 30 18.43 -9.76 3.85
N ILE A 31 18.06 -8.84 4.76
CA ILE A 31 18.42 -8.96 6.19
C ILE A 31 17.79 -10.22 6.80
N PHE A 32 16.54 -10.53 6.46
CA PHE A 32 15.87 -11.74 6.93
C PHE A 32 16.45 -13.00 6.28
N ASP A 33 16.78 -12.94 4.99
CA ASP A 33 17.38 -14.07 4.26
C ASP A 33 18.76 -14.40 4.84
N ASP A 34 19.63 -13.39 5.03
CA ASP A 34 20.95 -13.53 5.63
C ASP A 34 20.86 -14.07 7.07
N PHE A 35 19.86 -13.63 7.85
CA PHE A 35 19.60 -14.18 9.18
C PHE A 35 19.18 -15.65 9.12
N GLY A 36 18.29 -16.00 8.19
CA GLY A 36 17.84 -17.38 7.99
C GLY A 36 18.95 -18.32 7.56
N GLU A 37 19.88 -17.87 6.72
CA GLU A 37 21.07 -18.66 6.36
C GLU A 37 21.99 -18.90 7.56
N LYS A 38 22.25 -17.88 8.39
CA LYS A 38 23.05 -18.02 9.61
C LYS A 38 22.46 -19.05 10.57
N ILE A 39 21.16 -18.98 10.84
CA ILE A 39 20.48 -19.93 11.75
C ILE A 39 20.44 -21.35 11.17
N LYS A 40 20.36 -21.50 9.84
CA LYS A 40 20.41 -22.81 9.19
C LYS A 40 21.79 -23.45 9.29
N GLN A 41 22.85 -22.68 9.08
CA GLN A 41 24.24 -23.15 9.12
C GLN A 41 24.74 -23.43 10.53
N ASP A 42 24.10 -22.87 11.55
CA ASP A 42 24.41 -23.18 12.94
C ASP A 42 23.92 -24.58 13.33
N SER A 43 24.87 -25.52 13.45
CA SER A 43 24.64 -26.90 13.86
C SER A 43 24.55 -27.08 15.38
N ALA A 44 24.89 -26.05 16.17
CA ALA A 44 24.81 -26.11 17.62
C ALA A 44 23.38 -25.91 18.13
N LEU A 45 22.53 -25.24 17.35
CA LEU A 45 21.15 -24.93 17.73
C LEU A 45 20.18 -26.09 17.45
N ASN A 46 19.36 -26.42 18.45
CA ASN A 46 18.22 -27.32 18.30
C ASN A 46 17.06 -26.59 17.56
N ASN A 47 16.15 -27.36 16.95
CA ASN A 47 15.00 -26.82 16.20
C ASN A 47 14.12 -25.88 17.02
N GLU A 48 14.00 -26.14 18.33
CA GLU A 48 13.27 -25.27 19.26
C GLU A 48 13.96 -23.91 19.46
N GLU A 49 15.28 -23.90 19.60
CA GLU A 49 16.07 -22.67 19.75
C GLU A 49 16.07 -21.86 18.44
N LYS A 50 16.17 -22.54 17.29
CA LYS A 50 16.04 -21.89 15.97
C LYS A 50 14.69 -21.19 15.84
N ARG A 51 13.60 -21.86 16.24
CA ARG A 51 12.24 -21.30 16.24
C ARG A 51 12.13 -20.08 17.14
N GLU A 52 12.71 -20.12 18.32
CA GLU A 52 12.71 -19.00 19.25
C GLU A 52 13.48 -17.80 18.67
N GLN A 53 14.65 -18.02 18.08
CA GLN A 53 15.41 -16.96 17.43
C GLN A 53 14.69 -16.32 16.24
N TYR A 54 14.00 -17.12 15.40
CA TYR A 54 13.15 -16.57 14.34
C TYR A 54 11.99 -15.74 14.89
N THR A 55 11.37 -16.21 15.98
CA THR A 55 10.27 -15.51 16.65
C THR A 55 10.74 -14.18 17.22
N GLN A 56 11.89 -14.16 17.92
CA GLN A 56 12.48 -12.94 18.46
C GLN A 56 12.84 -11.95 17.35
N MET A 57 13.45 -12.40 16.25
CA MET A 57 13.78 -11.54 15.11
C MET A 57 12.53 -10.88 14.50
N LEU A 58 11.43 -11.63 14.36
CA LEU A 58 10.16 -11.09 13.88
C LEU A 58 9.58 -10.04 14.85
N HIS A 59 9.59 -10.33 16.16
CA HIS A 59 9.12 -9.38 17.17
C HIS A 59 9.96 -8.10 17.20
N GLN A 60 11.29 -8.20 17.16
CA GLN A 60 12.19 -7.04 17.13
C GLN A 60 11.94 -6.13 15.91
N ASN A 61 11.50 -6.71 14.79
CA ASN A 61 11.15 -5.95 13.58
C ASN A 61 9.67 -5.51 13.53
N GLY A 62 8.92 -5.70 14.63
CA GLY A 62 7.53 -5.28 14.77
C GLY A 62 6.54 -6.10 13.94
N TYR A 63 6.86 -7.36 13.67
CA TYR A 63 5.91 -8.32 13.10
C TYR A 63 5.12 -9.01 14.23
N THR A 64 3.86 -9.29 13.96
CA THR A 64 3.02 -10.12 14.83
C THR A 64 3.14 -11.57 14.35
N VAL A 65 3.57 -12.48 15.22
CA VAL A 65 3.66 -13.91 14.90
C VAL A 65 2.26 -14.50 14.86
N THR A 66 1.85 -14.99 13.68
CA THR A 66 0.52 -15.55 13.44
C THR A 66 0.52 -17.07 13.46
N GLU A 67 1.67 -17.69 13.20
CA GLU A 67 1.84 -19.15 13.19
C GLU A 67 3.24 -19.48 13.70
N SER A 68 3.34 -20.39 14.67
CA SER A 68 4.61 -20.94 15.15
C SER A 68 4.43 -22.43 15.40
N SER A 69 4.97 -23.25 14.50
CA SER A 69 4.93 -24.71 14.56
C SER A 69 6.35 -25.27 14.61
N GLN A 70 6.49 -26.60 14.71
CA GLN A 70 7.81 -27.24 14.70
C GLN A 70 8.58 -27.04 13.38
N THR A 71 7.88 -26.72 12.29
CA THR A 71 8.49 -26.64 10.95
C THR A 71 8.43 -25.23 10.35
N LYS A 72 7.69 -24.30 10.97
CA LYS A 72 7.42 -22.99 10.37
C LYS A 72 7.15 -21.92 11.41
N VAL A 73 7.73 -20.74 11.20
CA VAL A 73 7.38 -19.51 11.91
C VAL A 73 6.91 -18.49 10.88
N ARG A 74 5.75 -17.88 11.11
CA ARG A 74 5.15 -16.86 10.23
C ARG A 74 4.86 -15.60 11.03
N GLY A 75 5.43 -14.49 10.59
CA GLY A 75 5.12 -13.15 11.08
C GLY A 75 4.42 -12.32 10.02
N GLU A 76 3.44 -11.52 10.43
CA GLU A 76 2.75 -10.57 9.57
C GLU A 76 2.89 -9.16 10.14
N LYS A 77 3.12 -8.18 9.26
CA LYS A 77 3.17 -6.76 9.61
C LYS A 77 2.31 -5.98 8.64
N ARG A 78 1.28 -5.31 9.16
CA ARG A 78 0.47 -4.39 8.37
C ARG A 78 1.17 -3.04 8.35
N ILE A 79 1.79 -2.72 7.22
CA ILE A 79 2.42 -1.42 7.03
C ILE A 79 1.41 -0.52 6.35
N LEU A 80 1.03 0.57 7.03
CA LEU A 80 0.28 1.65 6.40
C LEU A 80 1.24 2.41 5.48
N SER A 81 1.15 2.18 4.18
CA SER A 81 1.91 2.93 3.19
C SER A 81 1.28 4.31 3.03
N MET A 82 1.97 5.34 3.52
CA MET A 82 1.58 6.74 3.31
C MET A 82 1.53 7.08 1.81
N SER A 83 2.35 6.41 1.00
CA SER A 83 2.35 6.53 -0.45
C SER A 83 1.04 6.00 -1.07
N LEU A 84 0.58 4.81 -0.65
CA LEU A 84 -0.73 4.26 -1.08
C LEU A 84 -1.90 5.14 -0.64
N LEU A 85 -1.82 5.72 0.56
CA LEU A 85 -2.84 6.65 1.06
C LEU A 85 -2.88 7.95 0.24
N ALA A 86 -1.72 8.54 -0.03
CA ALA A 86 -1.60 9.74 -0.86
C ALA A 86 -2.09 9.49 -2.30
N MET A 87 -1.78 8.33 -2.88
CA MET A 87 -2.31 7.93 -4.19
C MET A 87 -3.83 7.76 -4.17
N SER A 88 -4.38 7.11 -3.14
CA SER A 88 -5.84 6.95 -3.03
C SER A 88 -6.57 8.29 -2.98
N ILE A 89 -6.06 9.24 -2.18
CA ILE A 89 -6.63 10.59 -2.07
C ILE A 89 -6.49 11.35 -3.39
N GLY A 90 -5.30 11.31 -4.00
CA GLY A 90 -5.06 12.00 -5.27
C GLY A 90 -5.94 11.45 -6.41
N ALA A 91 -6.13 10.12 -6.48
CA ALA A 91 -7.01 9.48 -7.46
C ALA A 91 -8.46 9.90 -7.27
N TYR A 92 -8.94 10.01 -6.03
CA TYR A 92 -10.28 10.52 -5.73
C TYR A 92 -10.48 11.94 -6.28
N TYR A 93 -9.52 12.85 -6.03
CA TYR A 93 -9.60 14.22 -6.55
C TYR A 93 -9.61 14.28 -8.08
N VAL A 94 -8.72 13.54 -8.74
CA VAL A 94 -8.69 13.46 -10.20
C VAL A 94 -10.02 12.89 -10.73
N GLY A 95 -10.56 11.86 -10.09
CA GLY A 95 -11.86 11.26 -10.44
C GLY A 95 -13.02 12.26 -10.36
N VAL A 96 -13.07 13.09 -9.32
CA VAL A 96 -14.08 14.15 -9.19
C VAL A 96 -13.98 15.16 -10.34
N LEU A 97 -12.76 15.60 -10.68
CA LEU A 97 -12.56 16.53 -11.80
C LEU A 97 -12.98 15.93 -13.14
N VAL A 98 -12.65 14.66 -13.37
CA VAL A 98 -13.07 13.92 -14.58
C VAL A 98 -14.59 13.78 -14.63
N TYR A 99 -15.23 13.45 -13.50
CA TYR A 99 -16.69 13.36 -13.43
C TYR A 99 -17.37 14.71 -13.71
N LEU A 100 -16.85 15.81 -13.15
CA LEU A 100 -17.38 17.15 -13.43
C LEU A 100 -17.24 17.51 -14.91
N ALA A 101 -16.07 17.24 -15.51
CA ALA A 101 -15.87 17.45 -16.95
C ALA A 101 -16.86 16.63 -17.79
N TYR A 102 -17.09 15.36 -17.43
CA TYR A 102 -18.10 14.52 -18.06
C TYR A 102 -19.51 15.11 -17.91
N TYR A 103 -19.88 15.54 -16.70
CA TYR A 103 -21.20 16.11 -16.42
C TYR A 103 -21.48 17.37 -17.25
N PHE A 104 -20.49 18.27 -17.39
CA PHE A 104 -20.69 19.53 -18.12
C PHE A 104 -20.57 19.40 -19.63
N TRP A 105 -19.71 18.52 -20.14
CA TRP A 105 -19.40 18.47 -21.58
C TRP A 105 -19.99 17.28 -22.32
N VAL A 106 -20.28 16.18 -21.63
CA VAL A 106 -20.73 14.93 -22.25
C VAL A 106 -22.17 14.62 -21.89
N GLN A 107 -22.55 14.83 -20.63
CA GLN A 107 -23.90 14.55 -20.18
C GLN A 107 -24.88 15.61 -20.71
N LYS A 108 -25.72 15.21 -21.67
CA LYS A 108 -26.75 16.09 -22.22
C LYS A 108 -27.80 16.41 -21.14
N PRO A 109 -28.21 17.68 -21.00
CA PRO A 109 -29.26 18.05 -20.05
C PRO A 109 -30.58 17.40 -20.46
N ASN A 110 -31.37 16.99 -19.48
CA ASN A 110 -32.74 16.59 -19.72
C ASN A 110 -33.57 17.87 -19.95
N VAL A 111 -34.12 18.02 -21.15
CA VAL A 111 -34.93 19.18 -21.54
C VAL A 111 -36.38 18.71 -21.65
N VAL A 112 -37.27 19.39 -20.92
CA VAL A 112 -38.72 19.21 -21.02
C VAL A 112 -39.28 20.51 -21.56
N GLU A 113 -39.84 20.47 -22.76
CA GLU A 113 -40.45 21.61 -23.44
C GLU A 113 -41.97 21.42 -23.53
N TYR A 114 -42.72 22.49 -23.26
CA TYR A 114 -44.16 22.56 -23.45
C TYR A 114 -44.45 23.53 -24.58
N ILE A 115 -45.17 23.08 -25.60
CA ILE A 115 -45.61 23.91 -26.72
C ILE A 115 -46.99 24.45 -26.35
N LEU A 116 -47.15 25.77 -26.33
CA LEU A 116 -48.44 26.43 -26.18
C LEU A 116 -49.00 26.65 -27.59
N GLU A 117 -50.18 26.10 -27.89
CA GLU A 117 -50.93 26.43 -29.10
C GLU A 117 -51.58 27.81 -28.90
N ASP A 118 -51.23 28.78 -29.75
CA ASP A 118 -51.92 30.08 -29.83
C ASP A 118 -53.22 29.87 -30.64
N ASP A 119 -54.38 30.04 -29.98
CA ASP A 119 -55.73 30.05 -30.56
C ASP A 119 -55.97 31.25 -31.50
#